data_AF-A0A3P5X6X1-F1
#
_entry.id   AF-A0A3P5X6X1-F1
#
_cell.length_a   1.000
_cell.length_b   1.000
_cell.length_c   1.000
_cell.angle_alpha   90.00
_cell.angle_beta   90.00
_cell.angle_gamma   90.00
#
_symmetry.space_group_name_H-M   'P 1'
#
loop_
_entity.id
_entity.type
_entity.pdbx_description
1 polymer ?
#
loop_
_entity_poly.entity_id
_entity_poly.type
_entity_poly.pdbx_seq_one_letter_code
_entity_poly.pdbx_strand_id
1 'polypeptide(L)'
;MNMDLARYIVDAVDRYWAGDVQILGAWQDGPAATCVVYRRTIDPTMTLGCRLEFHSDSADGTIEGFARAVAVNLAEPIGTARSRQDQHGIVWVAVPEDRSTPAPPVKVLQELAGR
;
A
#
# COMPACT_ATOMS: atom_id res chain seq x y z
N MET A 1 -3.58 -15.72 16.14
CA MET A 1 -4.53 -15.38 15.07
C MET A 1 -3.75 -14.56 14.06
N ASN A 2 -3.45 -15.12 12.87
CA ASN A 2 -2.64 -14.41 11.89
C ASN A 2 -3.55 -13.41 11.15
N MET A 3 -3.25 -12.12 11.27
CA MET A 3 -4.09 -11.03 10.75
C MET A 3 -3.70 -10.74 9.29
N ASP A 4 -4.50 -11.19 8.33
CA ASP A 4 -4.20 -11.02 6.90
C ASP A 4 -4.59 -9.62 6.38
N LEU A 5 -3.99 -8.57 6.95
CA LEU A 5 -4.26 -7.17 6.57
C LEU A 5 -4.10 -6.93 5.07
N ALA A 6 -3.09 -7.54 4.46
CA ALA A 6 -2.81 -7.42 3.04
C ALA A 6 -4.02 -7.85 2.21
N ARG A 7 -4.61 -9.01 2.53
CA ARG A 7 -5.81 -9.50 1.85
C ARG A 7 -7.00 -8.57 2.02
N TYR A 8 -7.27 -8.10 3.23
CA TYR A 8 -8.39 -7.18 3.47
C TYR A 8 -8.26 -5.87 2.67
N ILE A 9 -7.04 -5.33 2.56
CA ILE A 9 -6.79 -4.12 1.76
C ILE A 9 -6.99 -4.40 0.28
N VAL A 10 -6.45 -5.50 -0.24
CA VAL A 10 -6.63 -5.89 -1.66
C VAL A 10 -8.12 -6.06 -1.96
N ASP A 11 -8.85 -6.82 -1.15
CA ASP A 11 -10.29 -7.05 -1.32
C ASP A 11 -11.08 -5.72 -1.26
N ALA A 12 -10.70 -4.77 -0.40
CA ALA A 12 -11.33 -3.46 -0.32
C ALA A 12 -11.05 -2.59 -1.55
N VAL A 13 -9.81 -2.58 -2.05
CA VAL A 13 -9.44 -1.85 -3.26
C VAL A 13 -10.16 -2.43 -4.47
N ASP A 14 -10.15 -3.75 -4.64
CA ASP A 14 -10.83 -4.42 -5.77
C ASP A 14 -12.34 -4.15 -5.75
N ARG A 15 -12.95 -4.10 -4.57
CA ARG A 15 -14.39 -3.86 -4.42
C ARG A 15 -14.80 -2.41 -4.71
N TYR A 16 -14.01 -1.44 -4.28
CA TYR A 16 -14.44 -0.03 -4.26
C TYR A 16 -13.70 0.86 -5.25
N TRP A 17 -12.49 0.47 -5.69
CA TRP A 17 -11.54 1.33 -6.39
C TRP A 17 -10.75 0.62 -7.50
N ALA A 18 -11.17 -0.57 -7.96
CA ALA A 18 -10.47 -1.31 -9.04
C ALA A 18 -10.30 -0.52 -10.35
N GLY A 19 -11.17 0.48 -10.59
CA GLY A 19 -11.09 1.37 -11.74
C GLY A 19 -10.02 2.46 -11.61
N ASP A 20 -9.60 2.78 -10.38
CA ASP A 20 -8.72 3.92 -10.08
C ASP A 20 -7.36 3.49 -9.53
N VAL A 21 -7.31 2.34 -8.85
CA VAL A 21 -6.14 1.82 -8.15
C VAL A 21 -5.90 0.38 -8.60
N GLN A 22 -4.67 0.12 -9.06
CA GLN A 22 -4.19 -1.24 -9.33
C GLN A 22 -3.17 -1.63 -8.28
N ILE A 23 -3.48 -2.65 -7.48
CA ILE A 23 -2.49 -3.26 -6.59
C ILE A 23 -1.53 -4.12 -7.40
N LEU A 24 -0.24 -3.87 -7.21
CA LEU A 24 0.87 -4.62 -7.82
C LEU A 24 1.50 -5.60 -6.84
N GLY A 25 1.35 -5.35 -5.54
CA GLY A 25 1.78 -6.27 -4.50
C GLY A 25 1.37 -5.81 -3.12
N ALA A 26 1.06 -6.76 -2.24
CA ALA A 26 0.84 -6.51 -0.82
C ALA A 26 1.46 -7.63 0.01
N TRP A 27 2.09 -7.27 1.13
CA TRP A 27 2.72 -8.24 2.03
C TRP A 27 2.77 -7.70 3.46
N GLN A 28 2.76 -8.61 4.44
CA GLN A 28 2.93 -8.25 5.85
C GLN A 28 4.38 -7.79 6.12
N ASP A 29 4.52 -6.72 6.91
CA ASP A 29 5.79 -6.17 7.41
C ASP A 29 5.75 -6.08 8.95
N GLY A 30 5.46 -7.22 9.57
CA GLY A 30 5.27 -7.38 11.02
C GLY A 30 3.82 -7.73 11.41
N PRO A 31 3.56 -7.97 12.71
CA PRO A 31 2.26 -8.49 13.18
C PRO A 31 1.06 -7.59 12.92
N ALA A 32 1.27 -6.28 12.84
CA ALA A 32 0.22 -5.28 12.66
C ALA A 32 0.46 -4.38 11.45
N ALA A 33 1.45 -4.70 10.60
CA ALA A 33 1.85 -3.83 9.51
C ALA A 33 1.86 -4.55 8.18
N THR A 34 1.55 -3.80 7.14
CA THR A 34 1.48 -4.29 5.77
C THR A 34 2.03 -3.24 4.83
N CYS A 35 2.73 -3.70 3.80
CA CYS A 35 3.18 -2.88 2.70
C CYS A 35 2.27 -3.11 1.51
N VAL A 36 2.01 -2.04 0.76
CA VAL A 36 1.21 -2.07 -0.46
C VAL A 36 1.96 -1.31 -1.54
N VAL A 37 2.14 -1.93 -2.69
CA VAL A 37 2.67 -1.33 -3.91
C VAL A 37 1.55 -1.29 -4.94
N TYR A 38 1.35 -0.12 -5.55
CA TYR A 38 0.20 0.14 -6.39
C TYR A 38 0.51 1.19 -7.45
N ARG A 39 -0.38 1.28 -8.44
CA ARG A 39 -0.45 2.37 -9.42
C ARG A 39 -1.85 2.96 -9.40
N ARG A 40 -1.97 4.20 -9.82
CA ARG A 40 -3.28 4.83 -10.02
C ARG A 40 -3.47 5.16 -11.48
N THR A 41 -4.72 5.25 -11.89
CA THR A 41 -5.06 5.61 -13.27
C THR A 41 -4.80 7.09 -13.56
N ILE A 42 -4.82 7.95 -12.55
CA ILE A 42 -4.54 9.39 -12.69
C ILE A 42 -3.06 9.69 -12.99
N ASP A 43 -2.14 8.84 -12.52
CA ASP A 43 -0.68 8.97 -12.70
C ASP A 43 -0.03 7.60 -13.01
N PRO A 44 -0.39 6.95 -14.14
CA PRO A 44 -0.10 5.55 -14.39
C PRO A 44 1.39 5.22 -14.58
N THR A 45 2.23 6.24 -14.76
CA THR A 45 3.69 6.10 -14.87
C THR A 45 4.37 5.99 -13.50
N MET A 46 3.68 6.33 -12.42
CA MET A 46 4.23 6.37 -11.07
C MET A 46 3.85 5.10 -10.32
N THR A 47 4.86 4.33 -9.91
CA THR A 47 4.65 3.19 -9.01
C THR A 47 4.82 3.70 -7.58
N LEU A 48 3.77 3.54 -6.77
CA LEU A 48 3.71 4.05 -5.40
C LEU A 48 3.80 2.88 -4.42
N GLY A 49 4.40 3.15 -3.26
CA GLY A 49 4.48 2.22 -2.15
C GLY A 49 4.09 2.90 -0.84
N CYS A 50 3.40 2.21 0.04
CA CYS A 50 3.20 2.68 1.42
C CYS A 50 3.34 1.53 2.40
N ARG A 51 3.72 1.87 3.64
CA ARG A 51 3.66 0.96 4.79
C ARG A 51 2.58 1.46 5.73
N LEU A 52 1.66 0.57 6.06
CA LEU A 52 0.48 0.85 6.84
C LEU A 52 0.52 0.00 8.09
N GLU A 53 0.12 0.58 9.22
CA GLU A 53 0.06 -0.11 10.50
C GLU A 53 -1.35 -0.02 11.05
N PHE A 54 -1.91 -1.17 11.42
CA PHE A 54 -3.22 -1.26 12.03
C PHE A 54 -3.09 -1.03 13.53
N HIS A 55 -3.90 -0.13 14.06
CA HIS A 55 -4.10 0.05 15.49
C HIS A 55 -5.60 -0.09 15.80
N SER A 56 -5.94 -0.65 16.96
CA SER A 56 -7.36 -0.89 17.33
C SER A 56 -8.15 0.40 17.59
N ASP A 57 -7.48 1.54 17.66
CA ASP A 57 -8.06 2.88 17.70
C ASP A 57 -8.20 3.52 16.29
N SER A 58 -7.78 2.82 15.23
CA SER A 58 -7.89 3.28 13.85
C SER A 58 -9.27 3.01 13.26
N ALA A 59 -9.79 3.98 12.50
CA ALA A 59 -11.10 3.89 11.84
C ALA A 59 -12.25 3.58 12.83
N ASP A 60 -12.97 2.49 12.62
CA ASP A 60 -14.02 1.99 13.53
C ASP A 60 -13.51 0.89 14.48
N GLY A 61 -12.18 0.71 14.55
CA GLY A 61 -11.51 -0.31 15.35
C GLY A 61 -11.52 -1.71 14.73
N THR A 62 -12.09 -1.88 13.54
CA THR A 62 -12.12 -3.16 12.80
C THR A 62 -11.09 -3.19 11.68
N ILE A 63 -10.66 -4.40 11.30
CA ILE A 63 -9.74 -4.59 10.17
C ILE A 63 -10.43 -4.17 8.87
N GLU A 64 -11.71 -4.49 8.71
CA GLU A 64 -12.52 -4.13 7.56
C GLU A 64 -12.66 -2.61 7.41
N GLY A 65 -12.92 -1.91 8.52
CA GLY A 65 -12.99 -0.44 8.54
C GLY A 65 -11.65 0.21 8.22
N PHE A 66 -10.56 -0.32 8.77
CA PHE A 66 -9.20 0.11 8.43
C PHE A 66 -8.89 -0.11 6.95
N ALA A 67 -9.15 -1.31 6.40
CA ALA A 67 -8.89 -1.64 5.01
C ALA A 67 -9.69 -0.75 4.04
N ARG A 68 -10.95 -0.43 4.39
CA ARG A 68 -11.76 0.52 3.64
C ARG A 68 -11.16 1.93 3.67
N ALA A 69 -10.71 2.40 4.83
CA ALA A 69 -10.06 3.72 4.95
C ALA A 69 -8.75 3.77 4.14
N VAL A 70 -7.96 2.69 4.17
CA VAL A 70 -6.77 2.55 3.34
C VAL A 70 -7.13 2.64 1.85
N ALA A 71 -8.13 1.88 1.40
CA ALA A 71 -8.52 1.88 -0.02
C ALA A 71 -8.89 3.27 -0.52
N VAL A 72 -9.58 4.08 0.29
CA VAL A 72 -9.84 5.50 -0.01
C VAL A 72 -8.52 6.29 -0.12
N ASN A 73 -7.64 6.18 0.87
CA ASN A 73 -6.36 6.90 0.87
C ASN A 73 -5.46 6.55 -0.32
N LEU A 74 -5.50 5.29 -0.82
CA LEU A 74 -4.72 4.89 -2.00
C LEU A 74 -5.23 5.55 -3.29
N ALA A 75 -6.52 5.85 -3.38
CA ALA A 75 -7.11 6.54 -4.52
C ALA A 75 -6.87 8.06 -4.49
N GLU A 76 -6.61 8.64 -3.31
CA GLU A 76 -6.39 10.08 -3.17
C GLU A 76 -5.02 10.54 -3.68
N PRO A 77 -4.91 11.74 -4.29
CA PRO A 77 -3.63 12.35 -4.63
C PRO A 77 -2.65 12.41 -3.45
N ILE A 78 -1.37 12.11 -3.67
CA ILE A 78 -0.36 12.15 -2.59
C ILE A 78 -0.18 13.55 -1.97
N GLY A 79 -0.57 14.61 -2.69
CA GLY A 79 -0.46 15.99 -2.24
C GLY A 79 0.98 16.37 -1.90
N THR A 80 1.19 16.87 -0.68
CA THR A 80 2.50 17.27 -0.14
C THR A 80 3.15 16.20 0.73
N ALA A 81 2.64 14.96 0.68
CA ALA A 81 3.20 13.86 1.46
C ALA A 81 4.69 13.66 1.14
N ARG A 82 5.49 13.49 2.20
CA ARG A 82 6.91 13.15 2.02
C ARG A 82 7.02 11.81 1.31
N SER A 83 7.94 11.74 0.36
CA SER A 83 8.18 10.55 -0.43
C SER A 83 9.66 10.32 -0.69
N ARG A 84 10.03 9.05 -0.90
CA ARG A 84 11.38 8.63 -1.27
C ARG A 84 11.31 7.51 -2.30
N GLN A 85 12.00 7.69 -3.42
CA GLN A 85 12.10 6.66 -4.43
C GLN A 85 13.19 5.64 -4.06
N ASP A 86 12.91 4.35 -4.23
CA ASP A 86 13.89 3.29 -4.05
C ASP A 86 14.59 2.88 -5.37
N GLN A 87 15.54 1.95 -5.28
CA GLN A 87 16.29 1.44 -6.44
C GLN A 87 15.42 0.68 -7.47
N HIS A 88 14.20 0.31 -7.12
CA HIS A 88 13.24 -0.39 -7.98
C HIS A 88 12.25 0.58 -8.63
N GLY A 89 12.42 1.89 -8.41
CA GLY A 89 11.56 2.93 -8.95
C GLY A 89 10.25 3.12 -8.17
N ILE A 90 10.06 2.44 -7.03
CA ILE A 90 8.89 2.58 -6.18
C ILE A 90 9.03 3.88 -5.39
N VAL A 91 8.03 4.75 -5.48
CA VAL A 91 7.96 5.97 -4.69
C VAL A 91 7.22 5.68 -3.40
N TRP A 92 7.98 5.51 -2.33
CA TRP A 92 7.46 5.24 -1.00
C TRP A 92 6.93 6.50 -0.36
N VAL A 93 5.65 6.51 -0.01
CA VAL A 93 4.96 7.62 0.65
C VAL A 93 4.74 7.32 2.12
N ALA A 94 4.80 8.37 2.95
CA ALA A 94 4.53 8.30 4.39
C ALA A 94 5.40 7.28 5.17
N VAL A 95 6.60 6.96 4.67
CA VAL A 95 7.61 6.22 5.43
C VAL A 95 8.45 7.23 6.22
N PRO A 96 8.57 7.10 7.56
CA PRO A 96 9.40 7.96 8.39
C PRO A 96 10.85 8.04 7.89
N GLU A 97 11.49 9.21 8.00
CA GLU A 97 12.84 9.44 7.48
C GLU A 97 13.91 8.57 8.15
N ASP A 98 13.72 8.29 9.43
CA ASP A 98 14.57 7.44 10.26
C ASP A 98 14.39 5.95 9.96
N ARG A 99 13.44 5.59 9.09
CA ARG A 99 13.19 4.21 8.68
C ARG A 99 13.61 3.97 7.23
N SER A 100 14.22 2.83 6.96
CA SER A 100 14.46 2.35 5.59
C SER A 100 13.14 2.09 4.86
N THR A 101 13.12 2.29 3.54
CA THR A 101 11.99 1.85 2.72
C THR A 101 11.85 0.33 2.82
N PRO A 102 10.62 -0.22 2.86
CA PRO A 102 10.42 -1.65 2.86
C PRO A 102 11.06 -2.31 1.63
N ALA A 103 11.66 -3.49 1.82
CA ALA A 103 12.17 -4.31 0.72
C ALA A 103 11.00 -5.09 0.09
N PRO A 104 10.67 -4.89 -1.21
CA PRO A 104 9.64 -5.67 -1.86
C PRO A 104 10.02 -7.15 -1.97
N PRO A 105 9.10 -8.09 -1.74
CA PRO A 105 9.33 -9.50 -2.00
C PRO A 105 9.64 -9.74 -3.49
N VAL A 106 10.42 -10.79 -3.78
CA VAL A 106 10.81 -11.17 -5.16
C VAL A 106 9.61 -11.25 -6.10
N LYS A 107 8.47 -11.79 -5.64
CA LYS A 107 7.25 -11.87 -6.45
C LYS A 107 6.76 -10.49 -6.91
N VAL A 108 6.79 -9.50 -6.03
CA VAL A 108 6.41 -8.11 -6.38
C VAL A 108 7.40 -7.52 -7.37
N LEU A 109 8.71 -7.77 -7.18
CA LEU A 109 9.72 -7.31 -8.13
C LEU A 109 9.55 -7.93 -9.52
N GLN A 110 9.14 -9.20 -9.60
CA GLN A 110 8.84 -9.88 -10.86
C GLN A 110 7.63 -9.26 -11.56
N GLU A 111 6.56 -8.94 -10.83
CA GLU A 111 5.39 -8.23 -11.36
C GLU A 111 5.75 -6.84 -11.89
N LEU A 112 6.68 -6.15 -11.22
CA LEU A 112 7.17 -4.84 -11.66
C LEU A 112 8.05 -4.91 -12.91
N ALA A 113 8.84 -5.97 -13.07
CA ALA A 113 9.76 -6.16 -14.20
C ALA A 113 9.10 -6.80 -15.44
N GLY A 114 8.00 -7.52 -15.27
CA GLY A 114 7.25 -8.18 -16.35
C GLY A 114 6.34 -7.26 -17.15
N ARG A 115 6.45 -5.94 -16.99
CA ARG A 115 5.62 -4.90 -17.63
C ARG A 115 6.49 -3.82 -18.22
#